data_AF-A0A925D8W4-F1
#
_entry.id   AF-A0A925D8W4-F1
#
_cell.length_a   1.000
_cell.length_b   1.000
_cell.length_c   1.000
_cell.angle_alpha   90.00
_cell.angle_beta   90.00
_cell.angle_gamma   90.00
#
_symmetry.space_group_name_H-M   'P 1'
#
loop_
_entity.id
_entity.type
_entity.pdbx_description
1 polymer ?
#
loop_
_entity_poly.entity_id
_entity_poly.type
_entity_poly.pdbx_seq_one_letter_code
_entity_poly.pdbx_strand_id
1 'polypeptide(L)'
;MRLSDRVHLHFGPYSPPRFKVGQEVQCAIRGKVTIYGVSKGRIPWPLHRTAIRPSLVLYADLANAVRKESRVAVAHWWGVSQSTVKPWRLALGVPTFTPGALKLRAPLYANPKRGAKIAAAKRGKPRPPEVREKIRTALKRFHGT
;
A
#
# COMPACT_ATOMS: atom_id res chain seq x y z
N MET A 1 9.33 -15.22 6.37
CA MET A 1 9.63 -14.09 5.47
C MET A 1 10.70 -13.24 6.14
N ARG A 2 11.86 -13.06 5.50
CA ARG A 2 12.98 -12.29 6.07
C ARG A 2 12.66 -10.79 6.00
N LEU A 3 13.34 -9.98 6.82
CA LEU A 3 13.14 -8.52 6.79
C LEU A 3 13.46 -7.93 5.41
N SER A 4 14.52 -8.46 4.77
CA SER A 4 14.93 -8.13 3.39
C SER A 4 13.76 -8.21 2.40
N ASP A 5 12.98 -9.28 2.46
CA ASP A 5 11.85 -9.51 1.55
C ASP A 5 10.73 -8.49 1.78
N ARG A 6 10.58 -8.03 3.03
CA ARG A 6 9.53 -7.07 3.43
C ARG A 6 9.81 -5.65 2.97
N VAL A 7 11.08 -5.29 2.90
CA VAL A 7 11.54 -3.94 2.60
C VAL A 7 12.06 -3.82 1.18
N HIS A 8 12.04 -4.89 0.39
CA HIS A 8 12.47 -4.88 -1.00
C HIS A 8 11.61 -3.93 -1.85
N LEU A 9 12.27 -3.15 -2.72
CA LEU A 9 11.64 -2.25 -3.69
C LEU A 9 11.49 -3.00 -5.00
N HIS A 10 10.25 -3.24 -5.44
CA HIS A 10 9.95 -4.06 -6.61
C HIS A 10 9.90 -3.30 -7.94
N PHE A 11 9.89 -1.98 -7.90
CA PHE A 11 9.73 -1.07 -9.04
C PHE A 11 10.82 0.01 -9.08
N GLY A 12 11.84 -0.11 -8.22
CA GLY A 12 13.05 0.71 -8.24
C GLY A 12 14.06 0.26 -9.31
N PRO A 13 15.22 0.93 -9.41
CA PRO A 13 15.80 1.82 -8.41
C PRO A 13 15.10 3.18 -8.30
N TYR A 14 15.22 3.80 -7.13
CA TYR A 14 14.78 5.17 -6.87
C TYR A 14 15.97 6.01 -6.46
N SER A 15 16.06 7.23 -6.96
CA SER A 15 17.20 8.10 -6.68
C SER A 15 16.77 9.41 -6.04
N PRO A 16 17.58 9.96 -5.11
CA PRO A 16 17.35 11.32 -4.61
C PRO A 16 17.39 12.31 -5.79
N PRO A 17 16.41 13.23 -5.89
CA PRO A 17 16.42 14.21 -6.95
C PRO A 17 17.55 15.21 -6.72
N ARG A 18 17.94 15.94 -7.76
CA ARG A 18 18.82 17.10 -7.62
C ARG A 18 18.00 18.27 -7.08
N PHE A 19 18.41 18.87 -5.97
CA PHE A 19 17.74 20.02 -5.38
C PHE A 19 18.72 20.91 -4.61
N LYS A 20 18.30 22.15 -4.34
CA LYS A 20 18.99 23.08 -3.44
C LYS A 20 18.11 23.41 -2.24
N VAL A 21 18.74 23.66 -1.08
CA VAL A 21 18.01 24.22 0.07
C VAL A 21 17.52 25.62 -0.31
N GLY A 22 16.27 25.94 0.06
CA GLY A 22 15.58 27.18 -0.35
C GLY A 22 14.83 27.07 -1.68
N GLN A 23 15.03 26.00 -2.45
CA GLN A 23 14.30 25.78 -3.70
C GLN A 23 12.82 25.47 -3.44
N GLU A 24 11.92 26.07 -4.21
CA GLU A 24 10.51 25.70 -4.24
C GLU A 24 10.26 24.52 -5.18
N VAL A 25 9.48 23.55 -4.73
CA VAL A 25 9.10 22.37 -5.50
C VAL A 25 7.62 22.04 -5.29
N GLN A 26 7.03 21.35 -6.26
CA GLN A 26 5.65 20.88 -6.15
C GLN A 26 5.59 19.56 -5.38
N CYS A 27 5.06 19.61 -4.16
CA CYS A 27 4.71 18.45 -3.35
C CYS A 27 3.37 17.88 -3.81
N ALA A 28 3.32 16.57 -4.07
CA ALA A 28 2.13 15.89 -4.58
C ALA A 28 0.92 15.93 -3.63
N ILE A 29 1.11 16.27 -2.34
CA ILE A 29 0.02 16.39 -1.36
C ILE A 29 -0.20 17.84 -0.92
N ARG A 30 0.87 18.62 -0.77
CA ARG A 30 0.82 19.96 -0.14
C ARG A 30 0.84 21.12 -1.14
N GLY A 31 1.02 20.83 -2.42
CA GLY A 31 1.26 21.87 -3.41
C GLY A 31 2.68 22.43 -3.31
N LYS A 32 2.84 23.73 -3.54
CA LYS A 32 4.14 24.38 -3.59
C LYS A 32 4.77 24.46 -2.19
N VAL A 33 5.98 23.93 -2.04
CA VAL A 33 6.71 23.95 -0.76
C VAL A 33 8.19 24.28 -0.97
N THR A 34 8.78 24.97 0.01
CA THR A 34 10.21 25.27 0.02
C THR A 34 11.01 24.17 0.71
N ILE A 35 12.08 23.72 0.08
CA ILE A 35 13.01 22.74 0.64
C ILE A 35 13.80 23.38 1.77
N TYR A 36 13.72 22.79 2.95
CA TYR A 36 14.40 23.23 4.17
C TYR A 36 15.70 22.44 4.43
N GLY A 37 15.75 21.17 4.05
CA GLY A 37 16.90 20.32 4.34
C GLY A 37 16.75 18.92 3.75
N VAL A 38 17.55 17.97 4.26
CA VAL A 38 17.59 16.58 3.77
C VAL A 38 17.38 15.61 4.92
N SER A 39 16.57 14.59 4.70
CA SER A 39 16.37 13.50 5.66
C SER A 39 17.56 12.54 5.71
N LYS A 40 17.72 11.86 6.84
CA LYS A 40 18.73 10.83 7.08
C LYS A 40 18.24 9.41 6.72
N GLY A 41 17.27 9.29 5.81
CA GLY A 41 16.81 8.00 5.30
C GLY A 41 17.91 7.28 4.51
N ARG A 42 17.75 5.97 4.28
CA ARG A 42 18.67 5.19 3.41
C ARG A 42 18.70 5.76 1.99
N ILE A 43 17.57 6.27 1.54
CA ILE A 43 17.47 7.17 0.39
C ILE A 43 17.25 8.57 0.97
N PRO A 44 18.28 9.44 0.98
CA PRO A 44 18.15 10.81 1.45
C PRO A 44 17.10 11.55 0.63
N TRP A 45 16.30 12.40 1.27
CA TRP A 45 15.19 13.05 0.57
C TRP A 45 14.87 14.43 1.12
N PRO A 46 14.45 15.39 0.25
CA PRO A 46 14.07 16.72 0.67
C PRO A 46 13.06 16.76 1.82
N LEU A 47 13.33 17.64 2.77
CA LEU A 47 12.44 18.00 3.87
C LEU A 47 11.84 19.38 3.63
N HIS A 48 10.59 19.53 4.04
CA HIS A 48 9.95 20.83 4.22
C HIS A 48 9.64 21.03 5.70
N ARG A 49 9.71 22.29 6.14
CA ARG A 49 9.45 22.70 7.52
C ARG A 49 7.94 22.78 7.74
N THR A 50 7.45 22.09 8.77
CA THR A 50 6.06 22.21 9.22
C THR A 50 6.04 22.75 10.65
N ALA A 51 4.85 23.10 11.17
CA ALA A 51 4.70 23.66 12.51
C ALA A 51 5.23 22.74 13.64
N ILE A 52 5.15 21.42 13.47
CA ILE A 52 5.49 20.46 14.54
C ILE A 52 6.87 19.83 14.29
N ARG A 53 7.06 19.18 13.13
CA ARG A 53 8.32 18.52 12.76
C ARG A 53 8.56 18.61 11.25
N PRO A 54 9.82 18.66 10.80
CA PRO A 54 10.11 18.55 9.37
C PRO A 54 9.47 17.29 8.76
N SER A 55 8.88 17.45 7.57
CA SER A 55 8.21 16.36 6.86
C SER A 55 8.84 16.19 5.49
N LEU A 56 8.89 14.95 4.99
CA LEU A 56 9.37 14.68 3.64
C LEU A 56 8.49 15.36 2.60
N VAL A 57 9.14 15.91 1.58
CA VAL A 57 8.47 16.44 0.41
C VAL A 57 8.17 15.28 -0.55
N LEU A 58 6.89 15.02 -0.81
CA LEU A 58 6.46 14.00 -1.77
C LEU A 58 6.60 14.55 -3.19
N TYR A 59 7.82 14.52 -3.67
CA TYR A 59 8.26 15.01 -4.96
C TYR A 59 8.96 13.87 -5.72
N ALA A 60 9.02 13.94 -7.05
CA ALA A 60 9.73 13.00 -7.92
C ALA A 60 9.54 11.51 -7.54
N ASP A 61 10.64 10.75 -7.40
CA ASP A 61 10.59 9.30 -7.21
C ASP A 61 9.93 8.86 -5.91
N LEU A 62 9.96 9.65 -4.83
CA LEU A 62 9.24 9.30 -3.61
C LEU A 62 7.72 9.24 -3.87
N ALA A 63 7.17 10.18 -4.64
CA ALA A 63 5.75 10.15 -4.99
C ALA A 63 5.42 8.90 -5.84
N ASN A 64 6.33 8.49 -6.74
CA ASN A 64 6.18 7.27 -7.54
C ASN A 64 6.26 6.00 -6.66
N ALA A 65 7.22 5.95 -5.73
CA ALA A 65 7.39 4.85 -4.80
C ALA A 65 6.16 4.68 -3.90
N VAL A 66 5.59 5.78 -3.37
CA VAL A 66 4.38 5.73 -2.53
C VAL A 66 3.18 5.12 -3.29
N ARG A 67 3.09 5.33 -4.61
CA ARG A 67 2.02 4.78 -5.46
C ARG A 67 2.22 3.30 -5.83
N LYS A 68 3.46 2.85 -5.98
CA LYS A 68 3.79 1.52 -6.52
C LYS A 68 4.21 0.52 -5.46
N GLU A 69 4.95 0.96 -4.44
CA GLU A 69 5.64 0.09 -3.50
C GLU A 69 4.82 -0.27 -2.28
N SER A 70 5.30 -1.27 -1.53
CA SER A 70 4.71 -1.60 -0.24
C SER A 70 4.96 -0.48 0.78
N ARG A 71 4.01 -0.28 1.71
CA ARG A 71 4.14 0.74 2.77
C ARG A 71 5.38 0.51 3.65
N VAL A 72 5.73 -0.76 3.86
CA VAL A 72 6.87 -1.18 4.69
C VAL A 72 8.18 -0.85 4.00
N ALA A 73 8.28 -1.09 2.68
CA ALA A 73 9.45 -0.74 1.89
C ALA A 73 9.68 0.77 1.86
N VAL A 74 8.66 1.56 1.53
CA VAL A 74 8.77 3.03 1.51
C VAL A 74 9.23 3.58 2.87
N ALA A 75 8.63 3.11 3.97
CA ALA A 75 9.00 3.50 5.32
C ALA A 75 10.49 3.20 5.62
N HIS A 76 10.96 2.00 5.27
CA HIS A 76 12.32 1.56 5.54
C HIS A 76 13.38 2.37 4.77
N TRP A 77 13.15 2.62 3.48
CA TRP A 77 14.11 3.29 2.61
C TRP A 77 14.16 4.79 2.84
N TRP A 78 13.02 5.45 3.03
CA TRP A 78 12.97 6.90 3.28
C TRP A 78 13.07 7.27 4.77
N GLY A 79 13.23 6.30 5.67
CA GLY A 79 13.45 6.56 7.09
C GLY A 79 12.24 7.19 7.80
N VAL A 80 11.03 6.82 7.41
CA VAL A 80 9.78 7.29 8.02
C VAL A 80 8.97 6.12 8.58
N SER A 81 7.97 6.40 9.42
CA SER A 81 7.11 5.34 9.93
C SER A 81 6.08 4.91 8.89
N GLN A 82 5.58 3.68 9.01
CA GLN A 82 4.45 3.22 8.21
C GLN A 82 3.18 4.05 8.47
N SER A 83 3.00 4.56 9.69
CA SER A 83 1.87 5.43 10.04
C SER A 83 1.97 6.79 9.34
N THR A 84 3.18 7.24 8.96
CA THR A 84 3.38 8.41 8.09
C THR A 84 3.03 8.13 6.63
N VAL A 85 3.39 6.95 6.10
CA VAL A 85 3.14 6.61 4.68
C VAL A 85 1.65 6.32 4.41
N LYS A 86 0.91 5.79 5.39
CA LYS A 86 -0.54 5.51 5.25
C LYS A 86 -1.36 6.75 4.82
N PRO A 87 -1.32 7.89 5.52
CA PRO A 87 -2.06 9.09 5.11
C PRO A 87 -1.56 9.65 3.79
N TRP A 88 -0.28 9.50 3.45
CA TRP A 88 0.20 9.90 2.12
C TRP A 88 -0.46 9.13 0.99
N ARG A 89 -0.58 7.82 1.15
CA ARG A 89 -1.28 6.97 0.18
C ARG A 89 -2.75 7.37 0.05
N LEU A 90 -3.42 7.63 1.16
CA LEU A 90 -4.80 8.09 1.15
C LEU A 90 -4.96 9.42 0.41
N ALA A 91 -4.11 10.41 0.73
CA ALA A 91 -4.15 11.72 0.09
C ALA A 91 -3.84 11.68 -1.42
N LEU A 92 -3.04 10.70 -1.86
CA LEU A 92 -2.72 10.48 -3.28
C LEU A 92 -3.73 9.58 -4.01
N GLY A 93 -4.83 9.18 -3.36
CA GLY A 93 -5.84 8.29 -3.96
C GLY A 93 -5.32 6.86 -4.23
N VAL A 94 -4.24 6.45 -3.55
CA VAL A 94 -3.63 5.13 -3.78
C VAL A 94 -4.53 4.05 -3.15
N PRO A 95 -4.91 3.01 -3.92
CA PRO A 95 -5.71 1.90 -3.40
C PRO A 95 -5.09 1.24 -2.17
N THR A 96 -5.89 0.51 -1.39
CA THR A 96 -5.42 -0.19 -0.18
C THR A 96 -4.24 -1.10 -0.44
N PHE A 97 -4.22 -1.79 -1.59
CA PHE A 97 -3.12 -2.64 -2.02
C PHE A 97 -2.43 -2.04 -3.24
N THR A 98 -1.16 -1.68 -3.08
CA THR A 98 -0.28 -1.33 -4.20
C THR A 98 0.27 -2.59 -4.85
N PRO A 99 0.74 -2.52 -6.11
CA PRO A 99 1.44 -3.64 -6.76
C PRO A 99 2.58 -4.23 -5.90
N GLY A 100 3.37 -3.39 -5.23
CA GLY A 100 4.42 -3.84 -4.32
C GLY A 100 3.88 -4.51 -3.05
N ALA A 101 2.75 -4.06 -2.52
CA ALA A 101 2.07 -4.75 -1.41
C ALA A 101 1.51 -6.11 -1.84
N LEU A 102 1.03 -6.24 -3.09
CA LEU A 102 0.56 -7.52 -3.63
C LEU A 102 1.74 -8.50 -3.81
N LYS A 103 2.85 -8.06 -4.40
CA LYS A 103 4.08 -8.87 -4.53
C LYS A 103 4.59 -9.34 -3.18
N LEU A 104 4.64 -8.45 -2.18
CA LEU A 104 5.02 -8.81 -0.81
C LEU A 104 4.09 -9.87 -0.19
N ARG A 105 2.79 -9.83 -0.50
CA ARG A 105 1.80 -10.74 0.07
C ARG A 105 1.69 -12.06 -0.67
N ALA A 106 2.08 -12.12 -1.95
CA ALA A 106 1.91 -13.31 -2.78
C ALA A 106 2.47 -14.60 -2.14
N PRO A 107 3.69 -14.62 -1.54
CA PRO A 107 4.20 -15.80 -0.85
C PRO A 107 3.36 -16.23 0.36
N LEU A 108 2.68 -15.30 1.04
CA LEU A 108 1.81 -15.63 2.17
C LEU A 108 0.57 -16.42 1.73
N TYR A 109 0.11 -16.18 0.51
CA TYR A 109 -1.03 -16.86 -0.09
C TYR A 109 -0.65 -18.11 -0.87
N ALA A 110 0.61 -18.24 -1.28
CA ALA A 110 1.15 -19.43 -1.94
C ALA A 110 1.20 -20.68 -1.02
N ASN A 111 0.99 -20.52 0.29
CA ASN A 111 0.92 -21.65 1.22
C ASN A 111 -0.39 -22.45 1.03
N PRO A 112 -0.34 -23.71 0.54
CA PRO A 112 -1.54 -24.49 0.24
C PRO A 112 -2.41 -24.75 1.48
N LYS A 113 -1.79 -24.94 2.66
CA LYS A 113 -2.52 -25.15 3.92
C LYS A 113 -3.34 -23.91 4.30
N ARG A 114 -2.77 -22.72 4.10
CA ARG A 114 -3.46 -21.46 4.37
C ARG A 114 -4.58 -21.22 3.35
N GLY A 115 -4.33 -21.50 2.07
CA GLY A 115 -5.34 -21.46 1.02
C GLY A 115 -6.53 -22.38 1.32
N ALA A 116 -6.26 -23.63 1.70
CA ALA A 116 -7.27 -24.60 2.10
C ALA A 116 -8.10 -24.12 3.31
N LYS A 117 -7.45 -23.55 4.34
CA LYS A 117 -8.14 -22.97 5.50
C LYS A 117 -9.05 -21.80 5.12
N ILE A 118 -8.60 -20.91 4.25
CA ILE A 118 -9.42 -19.79 3.74
C ILE A 118 -10.60 -20.32 2.92
N ALA A 119 -10.38 -21.31 2.05
CA ALA A 119 -11.43 -21.93 1.25
C ALA A 119 -12.47 -22.68 2.12
N ALA A 120 -12.03 -23.37 3.16
CA ALA A 120 -12.91 -24.00 4.16
C ALA A 120 -13.75 -22.94 4.90
N ALA A 121 -13.13 -21.84 5.35
CA ALA A 121 -13.85 -20.76 6.01
C ALA A 121 -14.88 -20.08 5.09
N LYS A 122 -14.54 -19.86 3.81
CA LYS A 122 -15.46 -19.28 2.80
C LYS A 122 -16.63 -20.19 2.44
N ARG A 123 -16.45 -21.52 2.48
CA ARG A 123 -17.54 -22.48 2.26
C ARG A 123 -18.65 -22.35 3.30
N GLY A 124 -18.33 -21.82 4.49
CA GLY A 124 -19.31 -21.63 5.55
C GLY A 124 -19.91 -22.96 6.02
N LYS A 125 -21.02 -22.87 6.78
CA LYS A 125 -21.82 -24.06 7.08
C LYS A 125 -22.65 -24.43 5.84
N PRO A 126 -22.74 -25.73 5.48
CA PRO A 126 -23.63 -26.15 4.41
C PRO A 126 -25.05 -25.69 4.72
N ARG A 127 -25.72 -25.15 3.71
CA ARG A 127 -27.10 -24.65 3.85
C ARG A 127 -28.01 -25.83 4.24
N PRO A 128 -28.85 -25.69 5.27
CA PRO A 128 -29.74 -26.77 5.73
C PRO A 128 -30.62 -27.32 4.59
N PRO A 129 -30.94 -28.63 4.58
CA PRO A 129 -31.72 -29.26 3.50
C PRO A 129 -33.04 -28.54 3.22
N GLU A 130 -33.76 -28.16 4.28
CA GLU A 130 -35.03 -27.41 4.20
C GLU A 130 -34.89 -26.07 3.45
N VAL A 131 -33.77 -25.36 3.63
CA VAL A 131 -33.52 -24.07 2.97
C VAL A 131 -33.16 -24.30 1.50
N ARG A 132 -32.45 -25.40 1.18
CA ARG A 132 -32.17 -25.79 -0.20
C ARG A 132 -33.46 -26.11 -0.96
N GLU A 133 -34.39 -26.84 -0.33
CA GLU A 133 -35.69 -27.16 -0.94
C GLU A 133 -36.58 -25.93 -1.08
N LYS A 134 -36.60 -25.00 -0.11
CA LYS A 134 -37.31 -23.71 -0.27
C LYS A 134 -36.79 -22.91 -1.46
N ILE A 135 -35.47 -22.84 -1.64
CA ILE A 135 -34.86 -22.16 -2.78
C ILE A 135 -35.18 -22.90 -4.08
N ARG A 136 -35.14 -24.23 -4.09
CA ARG A 136 -35.49 -25.05 -5.26
C ARG A 136 -36.94 -24.82 -5.69
N THR A 137 -37.87 -24.81 -4.74
CA THR A 137 -39.29 -24.53 -4.98
C THR A 137 -39.50 -23.10 -5.47
N ALA A 138 -38.79 -22.12 -4.89
CA ALA A 138 -38.85 -20.73 -5.35
C ALA A 138 -38.30 -20.57 -6.78
N LEU A 139 -37.20 -21.25 -7.12
CA LEU A 139 -36.61 -21.24 -8.45
C LEU A 139 -37.53 -21.92 -9.49
N LYS A 140 -38.17 -23.04 -9.14
CA LYS A 140 -39.18 -23.69 -10.01
C LYS A 140 -40.38 -22.78 -10.27
N ARG A 141 -40.89 -22.11 -9.23
CA ARG A 141 -41.97 -21.11 -9.35
C ARG A 141 -41.57 -19.94 -10.26
N PHE A 142 -40.30 -19.53 -10.23
CA PHE A 142 -39.80 -18.40 -11.02
C PHE A 142 -39.54 -18.74 -12.49
N HIS A 143 -39.12 -19.98 -12.78
CA HIS A 143 -38.75 -20.41 -14.15
C HIS A 143 -39.84 -21.21 -14.88
N GLY A 144 -41.03 -21.39 -14.30
CA GLY A 144 -42.19 -21.91 -15.02
C GLY A 144 -42.01 -23.32 -15.60
N THR A 145 -41.54 -24.26 -14.78
CA THR A 145 -41.70 -25.71 -15.02
C THR A 145 -42.23 -26.38 -13.77
#